data_AF-A0A291NHK9-F1
#
_entry.id   AF-A0A291NHK9-F1
#
_cell.length_a   1.000
_cell.length_b   1.000
_cell.length_c   1.000
_cell.angle_alpha   90.00
_cell.angle_beta   90.00
_cell.angle_gamma   90.00
#
_symmetry.space_group_name_H-M   'P 1'
#
loop_
_entity.id
_entity.type
_entity.pdbx_description
1 polymer ?
#
loop_
_entity_poly.entity_id
_entity_poly.type
_entity_poly.pdbx_seq_one_letter_code
_entity_poly.pdbx_strand_id
1 'polypeptide(L)'
;MVSVAEIRKAQRAEGPATIFAIGTANPPNCVDQSTYPDFYFRVTNSEHKTELKEKFQRMCDKSMIKKRYMHLTEDLLKENPNMCAYMAPSLDARQDMVVVEVPRLGKEAAVKAI
;
A
#
# COMPACT_ATOMS: atom_id res chain seq x y z
N MET A 1 25.99 7.44 -44.98
CA MET A 1 25.78 6.64 -43.75
C MET A 1 25.38 7.59 -42.64
N VAL A 2 24.41 7.21 -41.82
CA VAL A 2 24.00 8.04 -40.69
C VAL A 2 25.00 7.85 -39.55
N SER A 3 25.47 8.96 -38.95
CA SER A 3 26.45 8.93 -37.86
C SER A 3 25.76 8.71 -36.52
N VAL A 4 26.07 7.59 -35.86
CA VAL A 4 25.56 7.26 -34.51
C VAL A 4 25.98 8.30 -33.47
N ALA A 5 27.17 8.88 -33.62
CA ALA A 5 27.70 9.90 -32.71
C ALA A 5 26.88 11.21 -32.76
N GLU A 6 26.47 11.62 -33.95
CA GLU A 6 25.62 12.80 -34.15
C GLU A 6 24.23 12.58 -33.56
N ILE A 7 23.63 11.41 -33.79
CA ILE A 7 22.34 11.03 -33.17
C ILE A 7 22.44 11.08 -31.64
N ARG A 8 23.48 10.47 -31.06
CA ARG A 8 23.63 10.42 -29.59
C ARG A 8 23.85 11.79 -28.98
N LYS A 9 24.61 12.66 -29.65
CA LYS A 9 24.84 14.04 -29.20
C LYS A 9 23.57 14.89 -29.27
N ALA A 10 22.73 14.70 -30.29
CA ALA A 10 21.47 15.43 -30.44
C ALA A 10 20.36 14.93 -29.49
N GLN A 11 20.35 13.64 -29.15
CA GLN A 11 19.30 13.05 -28.29
C GLN A 11 19.49 13.34 -26.79
N ARG A 12 20.71 13.62 -26.33
CA ARG A 12 21.01 13.76 -24.90
C ARG A 12 20.39 15.05 -24.33
N ALA A 13 19.88 14.96 -23.10
CA ALA A 13 19.54 16.15 -22.31
C ALA A 13 20.82 16.86 -21.82
N GLU A 14 20.69 18.14 -21.49
CA GLU A 14 21.71 18.93 -20.82
C GLU A 14 21.28 19.24 -19.38
N GLY A 15 22.24 19.26 -18.46
CA GLY A 15 21.98 19.53 -17.05
C GLY A 15 21.50 18.33 -16.23
N PRO A 16 21.22 18.55 -14.94
CA PRO A 16 20.78 17.49 -14.03
C PRO A 16 19.28 17.18 -14.18
N ALA A 17 18.90 15.94 -13.88
CA ALA A 17 17.50 15.58 -13.72
C ALA A 17 16.87 16.37 -12.56
N THR A 18 15.70 16.96 -12.79
CA THR A 18 15.02 17.83 -11.82
C THR A 18 13.57 17.40 -11.66
N ILE A 19 13.05 17.44 -10.44
CA ILE A 19 11.64 17.17 -10.17
C ILE A 19 10.82 18.38 -10.62
N PHE A 20 9.92 18.17 -11.57
CA PHE A 20 9.01 19.22 -12.05
C PHE A 20 7.62 19.17 -11.41
N ALA A 21 7.16 17.98 -11.00
CA ALA A 21 5.87 17.81 -10.35
C ALA A 21 5.86 16.59 -9.43
N ILE A 22 4.97 16.60 -8.43
CA ILE A 22 4.73 15.48 -7.52
C ILE A 22 3.22 15.37 -7.31
N GLY A 23 2.67 14.18 -7.55
CA GLY A 23 1.28 13.83 -7.28
C GLY A 23 1.18 12.63 -6.35
N THR A 24 0.18 12.61 -5.47
CA THR A 24 -0.03 11.53 -4.48
C THR A 24 -1.47 11.05 -4.47
N ALA A 25 -1.66 9.77 -4.14
CA ALA A 25 -2.98 9.17 -3.99
C ALA A 25 -2.96 8.13 -2.86
N ASN A 26 -4.13 7.88 -2.29
CA ASN A 26 -4.34 6.92 -1.21
C ASN A 26 -5.67 6.18 -1.44
N PRO A 27 -5.79 4.91 -1.03
CA PRO A 27 -7.10 4.25 -0.96
C PRO A 27 -8.07 5.03 -0.07
N PRO A 28 -9.39 4.91 -0.30
CA PRO A 28 -10.38 5.74 0.42
C PRO A 28 -10.54 5.34 1.90
N ASN A 29 -10.32 4.08 2.25
CA ASN A 29 -10.53 3.57 3.61
C ASN A 29 -9.40 4.03 4.54
N CYS A 30 -9.76 4.86 5.52
CA CYS A 30 -8.88 5.44 6.52
C CYS A 30 -9.03 4.69 7.85
N VAL A 31 -7.92 4.17 8.36
CA VAL A 31 -7.86 3.37 9.58
C VAL A 31 -7.01 4.08 10.62
N ASP A 32 -7.64 4.42 11.75
CA ASP A 32 -6.95 5.07 12.87
C ASP A 32 -6.08 4.08 13.63
N GLN A 33 -4.87 4.53 13.98
CA GLN A 33 -3.88 3.68 14.65
C GLN A 33 -4.30 3.34 16.08
N SER A 34 -5.06 4.22 16.74
CA SER A 34 -5.57 4.01 18.10
C SER A 34 -6.49 2.80 18.22
N THR A 35 -7.32 2.54 17.19
CA THR A 35 -8.27 1.41 17.15
C THR A 35 -7.76 0.24 16.31
N TYR A 36 -6.57 0.36 15.70
CA TYR A 36 -6.03 -0.69 14.83
C TYR A 36 -5.78 -2.03 15.54
N PRO A 37 -5.29 -2.07 16.80
CA PRO A 37 -5.16 -3.33 17.53
C PRO A 37 -6.48 -4.07 17.70
N ASP A 38 -7.57 -3.37 18.00
CA ASP A 38 -8.89 -3.98 18.10
C ASP A 38 -9.37 -4.51 16.76
N PHE A 39 -9.29 -3.69 15.71
CA PHE A 39 -9.64 -4.09 14.36
C PHE A 39 -8.85 -5.34 13.91
N TYR A 40 -7.52 -5.30 14.01
CA TYR A 40 -6.65 -6.37 13.52
C TYR A 40 -6.91 -7.69 14.24
N PHE A 41 -7.04 -7.67 15.57
CA PHE A 41 -7.27 -8.90 16.35
C PHE A 41 -8.67 -9.48 16.13
N ARG A 42 -9.68 -8.62 15.88
CA ARG A 42 -11.04 -9.05 15.54
C ARG A 42 -11.08 -9.72 14.16
N VAL A 43 -10.58 -9.07 13.12
CA VAL A 43 -10.66 -9.59 11.74
C VAL A 43 -9.78 -10.82 11.50
N THR A 44 -8.74 -11.01 12.32
CA THR A 44 -7.86 -12.19 12.27
C THR A 44 -8.26 -13.29 13.27
N ASN A 45 -9.45 -13.22 13.87
CA ASN A 45 -9.97 -14.18 14.84
C ASN A 45 -8.96 -14.52 15.96
N SER A 46 -8.26 -13.49 16.46
CA SER A 46 -7.13 -13.62 17.38
C SER A 46 -7.37 -12.94 18.73
N GLU A 47 -8.60 -12.53 19.04
CA GLU A 47 -8.94 -11.82 20.29
C GLU A 47 -8.61 -12.61 21.56
N HIS A 48 -8.62 -13.94 21.48
CA HIS A 48 -8.21 -14.83 22.58
C HIS A 48 -6.72 -14.69 22.95
N LYS A 49 -5.89 -14.08 22.10
CA LYS A 49 -4.44 -13.87 22.33
C LYS A 49 -4.17 -12.55 23.04
N THR A 50 -4.68 -12.40 24.26
CA THR A 50 -4.66 -11.16 25.05
C THR A 50 -3.25 -10.58 25.23
N GLU A 51 -2.27 -11.39 25.66
CA GLU A 51 -0.88 -10.93 25.82
C GLU A 51 -0.26 -10.43 24.51
N LEU A 52 -0.59 -11.09 23.39
CA LEU A 52 -0.12 -10.68 22.07
C LEU A 52 -0.76 -9.36 21.66
N LYS A 53 -2.05 -9.17 21.97
CA LYS A 53 -2.78 -7.92 21.73
C LYS A 53 -2.17 -6.76 22.50
N GLU A 54 -1.83 -6.94 23.78
CA GLU A 54 -1.15 -5.91 24.59
C GLU A 54 0.25 -5.56 24.05
N LYS A 55 1.00 -6.56 23.59
CA LYS A 55 2.28 -6.33 22.90
C LYS A 55 2.07 -5.51 21.63
N PHE A 56 1.05 -5.85 20.84
CA PHE A 56 0.73 -5.14 19.60
C PHE A 56 0.21 -3.72 19.82
N GLN A 57 -0.58 -3.49 20.87
CA GLN A 57 -1.02 -2.16 21.29
C GLN A 57 0.19 -1.26 21.57
N ARG A 58 1.15 -1.74 22.37
CA ARG A 58 2.38 -0.98 22.65
C ARG A 58 3.19 -0.67 21.40
N MET A 59 3.20 -1.56 20.41
CA MET A 59 3.84 -1.30 19.11
C MET A 59 3.10 -0.20 18.35
N CYS A 60 1.76 -0.23 18.33
CA CYS A 60 0.94 0.79 17.67
C CYS A 60 1.10 2.16 18.33
N ASP A 61 1.08 2.22 19.67
CA ASP A 61 1.23 3.47 20.42
C ASP A 61 2.60 4.13 20.18
N LYS A 62 3.66 3.32 20.12
CA LYS A 62 5.03 3.80 19.89
C LYS A 62 5.40 4.01 18.42
N SER A 63 4.50 3.68 17.49
CA SER A 63 4.78 3.76 16.05
C SER A 63 4.84 5.20 15.51
N MET A 64 4.34 6.19 16.26
CA MET A 64 4.17 7.59 15.83
C MET A 64 3.23 7.76 14.62
N ILE A 65 2.48 6.72 14.26
CA ILE A 65 1.46 6.76 13.21
C ILE A 65 0.13 7.15 13.83
N LYS A 66 -0.57 8.13 13.23
CA LYS A 66 -1.93 8.50 13.67
C LYS A 66 -3.01 7.71 12.93
N LYS A 67 -2.87 7.59 11.61
CA LYS A 67 -3.81 6.92 10.71
C LYS A 67 -3.11 6.39 9.47
N ARG A 68 -3.72 5.41 8.80
CA ARG A 68 -3.25 4.82 7.54
C ARG A 68 -4.40 4.68 6.56
N TYR A 69 -4.08 4.66 5.27
CA TYR A 69 -5.04 4.39 4.22
C TYR A 69 -4.80 2.97 3.68
N MET A 70 -5.83 2.13 3.72
CA MET A 70 -5.72 0.72 3.38
C MET A 70 -6.77 0.35 2.34
N HIS A 71 -6.39 -0.38 1.28
CA HIS A 71 -7.37 -0.96 0.36
C HIS A 71 -8.18 -2.07 1.04
N LEU A 72 -7.54 -2.84 1.93
CA LEU A 72 -8.19 -3.91 2.68
C LEU A 72 -9.22 -3.31 3.66
N THR A 73 -10.49 -3.60 3.43
CA THR A 73 -11.62 -3.27 4.30
C THR A 73 -12.04 -4.49 5.13
N GLU A 74 -12.85 -4.28 6.16
CA GLU A 74 -13.37 -5.40 6.97
C GLU A 74 -14.19 -6.39 6.10
N ASP A 75 -14.99 -5.87 5.17
CA ASP A 75 -15.84 -6.69 4.30
C ASP A 75 -15.02 -7.52 3.31
N LEU A 76 -14.01 -6.91 2.69
CA LEU A 76 -13.10 -7.63 1.78
C LEU A 76 -12.32 -8.73 2.52
N LEU A 77 -11.95 -8.49 3.77
CA LEU A 77 -11.29 -9.51 4.60
C LEU A 77 -12.25 -10.64 5.02
N LYS A 78 -13.54 -10.34 5.24
CA LYS A 78 -14.58 -11.37 5.50
C LYS A 78 -14.83 -12.26 4.29
N GLU A 79 -14.79 -11.69 3.08
CA GLU A 79 -14.89 -12.44 1.83
C GLU A 79 -13.65 -13.29 1.55
N ASN A 80 -12.50 -12.93 2.13
CA ASN A 80 -11.21 -13.58 1.92
C ASN A 80 -10.60 -14.11 3.24
N PRO A 81 -11.24 -15.07 3.92
CA PRO A 81 -10.81 -15.52 5.26
C PRO A 81 -9.38 -16.11 5.26
N ASN A 82 -8.94 -16.70 4.15
CA ASN A 82 -7.56 -17.20 3.99
C ASN A 82 -6.51 -16.08 4.07
N MET A 83 -6.88 -14.83 3.82
CA MET A 83 -5.96 -13.69 4.00
C MET A 83 -5.76 -13.32 5.47
N CYS A 84 -6.73 -13.65 6.33
CA CYS A 84 -6.71 -13.43 7.77
C CYS A 84 -6.10 -14.63 8.54
N ALA A 85 -6.10 -15.83 7.95
CA ALA A 85 -5.50 -17.01 8.53
C ALA A 85 -3.98 -17.04 8.32
N TYR A 86 -3.23 -17.25 9.41
CA TYR A 86 -1.77 -17.35 9.35
C TYR A 86 -1.36 -18.57 8.51
N MET A 87 -0.48 -18.37 7.53
CA MET A 87 0.06 -19.42 6.63
C MET A 87 -0.95 -20.12 5.73
N ALA A 88 -2.19 -19.66 5.64
CA ALA A 88 -3.15 -20.19 4.69
C ALA A 88 -2.82 -19.74 3.25
N PRO A 89 -3.03 -20.60 2.24
CA PRO A 89 -2.82 -20.24 0.84
C PRO A 89 -3.78 -19.10 0.46
N SER A 90 -3.22 -17.94 0.14
CA SER A 90 -3.98 -16.72 -0.19
C SER A 90 -3.31 -15.90 -1.29
N LEU A 91 -2.36 -16.47 -2.03
CA LEU A 91 -1.60 -15.75 -3.05
C LEU A 91 -2.51 -15.27 -4.19
N ASP A 92 -3.34 -16.16 -4.73
CA ASP A 92 -4.19 -15.84 -5.89
C ASP A 92 -5.17 -14.71 -5.56
N ALA A 93 -5.89 -14.82 -4.43
CA ALA A 93 -6.79 -13.76 -3.96
C ALA A 93 -6.07 -12.42 -3.76
N ARG A 94 -4.83 -12.43 -3.24
CA ARG A 94 -4.01 -11.22 -3.09
C ARG A 94 -3.62 -10.65 -4.46
N GLN A 95 -3.26 -11.51 -5.42
CA GLN A 95 -2.87 -11.10 -6.76
C GLN A 95 -4.04 -10.51 -7.53
N ASP A 96 -5.22 -11.12 -7.48
CA ASP A 96 -6.44 -10.62 -8.11
C ASP A 96 -6.75 -9.19 -7.66
N MET A 97 -6.48 -8.86 -6.39
CA MET A 97 -6.61 -7.49 -5.86
C MET A 97 -5.49 -6.57 -6.36
N VAL A 98 -4.21 -6.92 -6.13
CA VAL A 98 -3.10 -5.97 -6.34
C VAL A 98 -2.79 -5.74 -7.82
N VAL A 99 -3.05 -6.71 -8.70
CA VAL A 99 -2.86 -6.56 -10.15
C VAL A 99 -3.73 -5.43 -10.71
N VAL A 100 -4.91 -5.20 -10.12
CA VAL A 100 -5.82 -4.12 -10.52
C VAL A 100 -5.56 -2.84 -9.72
N GLU A 101 -5.44 -2.96 -8.40
CA GLU A 101 -5.42 -1.79 -7.51
C GLU A 101 -4.11 -1.01 -7.54
N VAL A 102 -2.97 -1.68 -7.75
CA VAL A 102 -1.67 -1.01 -7.86
C VAL A 102 -1.62 -0.05 -9.06
N PRO A 103 -1.92 -0.48 -10.31
CA PRO A 103 -1.93 0.45 -11.43
C PRO A 103 -3.06 1.49 -11.32
N ARG A 104 -4.21 1.15 -10.73
CA ARG A 104 -5.30 2.10 -10.49
C ARG A 104 -4.87 3.25 -9.57
N LEU A 105 -4.26 2.94 -8.42
CA LEU A 105 -3.77 3.93 -7.48
C LEU A 105 -2.58 4.73 -8.06
N GLY A 106 -1.71 4.07 -8.82
CA GLY A 106 -0.63 4.73 -9.56
C GLY A 106 -1.15 5.75 -10.57
N LYS A 107 -2.21 5.41 -11.32
CA LYS A 107 -2.88 6.32 -12.24
C LYS A 107 -3.43 7.55 -11.53
N GLU A 108 -4.10 7.39 -10.37
CA GLU A 108 -4.63 8.52 -9.61
C GLU A 108 -3.54 9.51 -9.16
N ALA A 109 -2.39 9.00 -8.72
CA ALA A 109 -1.25 9.83 -8.37
C ALA A 109 -0.65 10.52 -9.61
N ALA A 110 -0.50 9.78 -10.72
CA ALA A 110 0.04 10.29 -11.97
C ALA A 110 -0.82 11.41 -12.58
N VAL A 111 -2.16 11.27 -12.57
CA VAL A 111 -3.10 12.30 -13.06
C VAL A 111 -2.99 13.62 -12.28
N LYS A 112 -2.51 13.60 -11.03
CA LYS A 112 -2.27 14.83 -10.25
C LYS A 112 -0.90 15.45 -10.53
N ALA A 113 0.04 14.66 -11.05
CA ALA A 113 1.40 15.11 -11.35
C ALA A 113 1.57 15.61 -12.79
N ILE A 114 0.80 15.05 -13.72
CA ILE A 114 0.75 15.39 -15.14
C ILE A 114 -0.25 16.52 -15.36
#